data_AF-A0A1I1Z6Z0-F1
#
_entry.id   AF-A0A1I1Z6Z0-F1
#
_cell.length_a   1.000
_cell.length_b   1.000
_cell.length_c   1.000
_cell.angle_alpha   90.00
_cell.angle_beta   90.00
_cell.angle_gamma   90.00
#
_symmetry.space_group_name_H-M   'P 1'
#
loop_
_entity.id
_entity.type
_entity.pdbx_description
1 polymer ?
#
loop_
_entity_poly.entity_id
_entity_poly.type
_entity_poly.pdbx_seq_one_letter_code
_entity_poly.pdbx_strand_id
1 'polypeptide(L)'
;MLAKVRKSGYILRGYVSFITPELRSRRKFYRLIWERFLKNRLFCADLFEVAYIGEPIYYLVNNSVLMNKGKLVPILVYFVGAFSLTFAFSQLPKWTIGTLDCTDILCGWGPLFSGLACYQFFKVPNQYAISLKGAKPYLTWGIVGLALLLPFLTINTISKTTILSSVVSQFVYSFGEEFGWRHYLQNATAGLNAWGRYLLIGSLWFLWHYSFTKDPVQAMTGQSIPALIGIPLSVGGLSVFSFIWGDLVIKTRSILLPTVAHYLPKAGGTVSLSVVVALLVLIQVGWKRLTSTEPTPLL
;
A
#
# COMPACT_ATOMS: atom_id res chain seq x y z
N MET A 1 30.48 -61.26 -22.35
CA MET A 1 31.61 -60.70 -21.58
C MET A 1 31.06 -59.50 -20.80
N LEU A 2 30.79 -59.71 -19.51
CA LEU A 2 30.26 -58.71 -18.58
C LEU A 2 31.37 -57.74 -18.17
N ALA A 3 31.11 -56.44 -18.21
CA ALA A 3 31.89 -55.46 -17.48
C ALA A 3 30.95 -54.45 -16.79
N LYS A 4 31.13 -54.37 -15.48
CA LYS A 4 30.33 -53.74 -14.44
C LYS A 4 31.13 -52.54 -13.93
N VAL A 5 30.63 -51.31 -14.06
CA VAL A 5 31.21 -50.13 -13.39
C VAL A 5 30.05 -49.19 -13.02
N ARG A 6 29.49 -49.30 -11.80
CA ARG A 6 29.83 -48.67 -10.50
C ARG A 6 29.14 -47.31 -10.30
N LYS A 7 28.19 -47.32 -9.36
CA LYS A 7 27.46 -46.17 -8.79
C LYS A 7 28.41 -45.23 -8.03
N SER A 8 28.24 -43.93 -8.23
CA SER A 8 28.68 -42.84 -7.34
C SER A 8 27.54 -41.80 -7.37
N GLY A 9 26.84 -41.44 -6.29
CA GLY A 9 27.22 -41.45 -4.88
C GLY A 9 27.76 -40.09 -4.41
N TYR A 10 27.19 -38.96 -4.87
CA TYR A 10 27.55 -37.61 -4.40
C TYR A 10 26.39 -36.93 -3.67
N ILE A 11 26.48 -37.07 -2.35
CA ILE A 11 26.14 -36.18 -1.25
C ILE A 11 25.57 -34.79 -1.65
N LEU A 12 24.28 -34.60 -1.38
CA LEU A 12 23.64 -33.30 -1.14
C LEU A 12 24.15 -32.72 0.20
N ARG A 13 25.23 -31.93 0.17
CA ARG A 13 25.59 -30.99 1.25
C ARG A 13 26.26 -29.76 0.62
N GLY A 14 25.46 -28.74 0.30
CA GLY A 14 26.00 -27.51 -0.28
C GLY A 14 24.97 -26.45 -0.63
N TYR A 15 23.94 -26.25 0.19
CA TYR A 15 22.98 -25.15 0.01
C TYR A 15 22.67 -24.44 1.34
N VAL A 16 23.70 -24.05 2.08
CA VAL A 16 23.52 -23.10 3.21
C VAL A 16 24.73 -22.16 3.31
N SER A 17 25.01 -21.36 2.28
CA SER A 17 25.88 -20.17 2.43
C SER A 17 25.80 -19.20 1.24
N PHE A 18 24.61 -18.74 0.87
CA PHE A 18 24.48 -17.51 0.07
C PHE A 18 23.76 -16.43 0.87
N ILE A 19 24.39 -16.00 1.97
CA ILE A 19 24.05 -14.72 2.59
C ILE A 19 25.10 -13.74 2.09
N THR A 20 24.73 -12.91 1.12
CA THR A 20 25.60 -11.86 0.60
C THR A 20 25.93 -10.86 1.72
N PRO A 21 27.08 -10.17 1.66
CA PRO A 21 27.43 -9.11 2.61
C PRO A 21 26.34 -8.03 2.74
N GLU A 22 25.60 -7.77 1.66
CA GLU A 22 24.47 -6.84 1.66
C GLU A 22 23.28 -7.36 2.49
N LEU A 23 22.92 -8.65 2.37
CA LEU A 23 21.90 -9.27 3.23
C LEU A 23 22.31 -9.25 4.71
N ARG A 24 23.61 -9.40 5.01
CA ARG A 24 24.15 -9.32 6.37
C ARG A 24 24.05 -7.90 6.95
N SER A 25 24.24 -6.86 6.13
CA SER A 25 24.07 -5.46 6.56
C SER A 25 22.59 -5.12 6.78
N ARG A 26 21.70 -5.58 5.89
CA ARG A 26 20.25 -5.43 6.05
C ARG A 26 19.74 -6.13 7.31
N ARG A 27 20.18 -7.35 7.59
CA ARG A 27 19.80 -8.08 8.81
C ARG A 27 20.25 -7.35 10.09
N LYS A 28 21.45 -6.75 10.09
CA LYS A 28 21.90 -5.89 11.20
C LYS A 28 21.05 -4.63 11.32
N PHE A 29 20.70 -4.00 10.20
CA PHE A 29 19.84 -2.82 10.17
C PHE A 29 18.42 -3.11 10.69
N TYR A 30 17.76 -4.18 10.22
CA TYR A 30 16.45 -4.59 10.73
C TYR A 30 16.52 -5.04 12.17
N ARG A 31 17.58 -5.73 12.60
CA ARG A 31 17.80 -6.04 14.02
C ARG A 31 17.94 -4.77 14.85
N LEU A 32 18.65 -3.75 14.36
CA LEU A 32 18.79 -2.45 15.04
C LEU A 32 17.47 -1.68 15.09
N ILE A 33 16.69 -1.65 14.01
CA ILE A 33 15.35 -1.05 14.00
C ILE A 33 14.45 -1.81 14.97
N TRP A 34 14.43 -3.13 14.91
CA TRP A 34 13.60 -3.99 15.74
C TRP A 34 13.97 -3.91 17.22
N GLU A 35 15.27 -3.92 17.54
CA GLU A 35 15.76 -3.74 18.91
C GLU A 35 15.52 -2.32 19.42
N ARG A 36 15.61 -1.28 18.58
CA ARG A 36 15.24 0.09 18.96
C ARG A 36 13.73 0.26 19.13
N PHE A 37 12.93 -0.37 18.27
CA PHE A 37 11.47 -0.36 18.33
C PHE A 37 10.95 -1.11 19.57
N LEU A 38 11.57 -2.22 19.95
CA LEU A 38 11.20 -2.98 21.16
C LEU A 38 11.77 -2.39 22.46
N LYS A 39 12.98 -1.81 22.44
CA LYS A 39 13.58 -1.20 23.65
C LYS A 39 12.99 0.17 23.98
N ASN A 40 12.55 0.94 22.99
CA ASN A 40 11.82 2.18 23.23
C ASN A 40 10.31 1.88 23.28
N ARG A 41 9.81 1.47 24.46
CA ARG A 41 8.38 1.58 24.83
C ARG A 41 7.83 3.01 24.63
N LEU A 42 8.72 3.97 24.45
CA LEU A 42 8.47 5.39 24.24
C LEU A 42 8.18 5.77 22.77
N PHE A 43 8.42 4.93 21.76
CA PHE A 43 8.18 5.35 20.36
C PHE A 43 6.69 5.56 20.01
N CYS A 44 5.77 4.98 20.77
CA CYS A 44 4.33 5.29 20.67
C CYS A 44 3.89 6.42 21.61
N ALA A 45 4.71 6.85 22.57
CA ALA A 45 4.40 7.95 23.48
C ALA A 45 5.02 9.28 22.99
N ASP A 46 6.27 9.24 22.53
CA ASP A 46 7.06 10.42 22.16
C ASP A 46 6.67 10.99 20.78
N LEU A 47 6.18 10.14 19.86
CA LEU A 47 5.62 10.61 18.58
C LEU A 47 4.32 11.42 18.78
N PHE A 48 3.68 11.28 19.93
CA PHE A 48 2.55 12.12 20.35
C PHE A 48 2.99 13.33 21.18
N GLU A 49 4.18 13.30 21.79
CA GLU A 49 4.66 14.37 22.68
C GLU A 49 5.29 15.55 21.90
N VAL A 50 5.79 15.34 20.68
CA VAL A 50 6.40 16.40 19.85
C VAL A 50 5.37 17.28 19.10
N ALA A 51 4.07 16.99 19.21
CA ALA A 51 2.99 17.80 18.63
C ALA A 51 2.30 18.70 19.69
N TYR A 52 3.08 19.37 20.54
CA TYR A 52 2.57 20.29 21.56
C TYR A 52 2.33 21.70 21.00
N ILE A 53 1.31 21.85 20.15
CA ILE A 53 0.72 23.16 19.82
C ILE A 53 -0.81 23.02 19.82
N GLY A 54 -1.44 23.44 20.91
CA GLY A 54 -2.89 23.71 21.00
C GLY A 54 -3.77 22.53 21.43
N GLU A 55 -4.88 22.88 22.07
CA GLU A 55 -5.78 22.01 22.84
C GLU A 55 -6.67 20.93 22.13
N PRO A 56 -6.62 20.62 20.81
CA PRO A 56 -7.47 19.55 20.25
C PRO A 56 -7.05 18.09 20.57
N ILE A 57 -5.83 17.85 21.02
CA ILE A 57 -5.25 16.48 21.03
C ILE A 57 -5.68 15.64 22.25
N TYR A 58 -6.07 16.26 23.36
CA TYR A 58 -6.46 15.52 24.58
C TYR A 58 -7.64 14.55 24.34
N TYR A 59 -8.54 14.89 23.40
CA TYR A 59 -9.65 14.03 22.99
C TYR A 59 -9.24 12.83 22.11
N LEU A 60 -8.11 12.91 21.40
CA LEU A 60 -7.58 11.82 20.58
C LEU A 60 -6.86 10.77 21.43
N VAL A 61 -6.17 11.19 22.49
CA VAL A 61 -5.46 10.29 23.41
C VAL A 61 -6.43 9.49 24.28
N ASN A 62 -7.51 10.09 24.77
CA ASN A 62 -8.46 9.36 25.62
C ASN A 62 -9.30 8.32 24.85
N ASN A 63 -9.50 8.50 23.54
CA ASN A 63 -10.20 7.52 22.70
C ASN A 63 -9.28 6.43 22.12
N SER A 64 -7.97 6.69 21.98
CA SER A 64 -7.01 5.66 21.54
C SER A 64 -6.74 4.62 22.64
N VAL A 65 -6.89 5.01 23.91
CA VAL A 65 -6.75 4.13 25.10
C VAL A 65 -7.86 3.07 25.20
N LEU A 66 -8.96 3.19 24.45
CA LEU A 66 -10.04 2.20 24.39
C LEU A 66 -10.15 1.49 23.04
N MET A 67 -9.05 1.34 22.28
CA MET A 67 -9.03 0.23 21.32
C MET A 67 -9.12 -1.08 22.12
N ASN A 68 -10.32 -1.67 22.10
CA ASN A 68 -10.53 -3.02 22.62
C ASN A 68 -9.41 -3.91 22.07
N LYS A 69 -8.67 -4.61 22.95
CA LYS A 69 -7.50 -5.42 22.60
C LYS A 69 -7.76 -6.34 21.40
N GLY A 70 -9.01 -6.78 21.22
CA GLY A 70 -9.45 -7.58 20.07
C GLY A 70 -9.32 -6.91 18.69
N LYS A 71 -9.33 -5.57 18.60
CA LYS A 71 -9.17 -4.83 17.33
C LYS A 71 -7.72 -4.50 16.98
N LEU A 72 -6.84 -4.44 17.97
CA LEU A 72 -5.42 -4.13 17.73
C LEU A 72 -4.68 -5.33 17.11
N VAL A 73 -4.99 -6.56 17.53
CA VAL A 73 -4.32 -7.77 17.04
C VAL A 73 -4.45 -7.94 15.52
N PRO A 74 -5.64 -7.84 14.89
CA PRO A 74 -5.76 -7.94 13.43
C PRO A 74 -4.97 -6.88 12.66
N ILE A 75 -4.84 -5.67 13.20
CA ILE A 75 -4.06 -4.57 12.59
C ILE A 75 -2.56 -4.89 12.63
N LEU A 76 -2.06 -5.34 13.78
CA LEU A 76 -0.65 -5.69 13.95
C LEU A 76 -0.26 -6.91 13.10
N VAL A 77 -1.08 -7.96 13.11
CA VAL A 77 -0.83 -9.16 12.29
C VAL A 77 -0.83 -8.81 10.81
N TYR A 78 -1.79 -7.98 10.37
CA TYR A 78 -1.81 -7.48 9.01
C TYR A 78 -0.52 -6.72 8.65
N PHE A 79 -0.09 -5.79 9.49
CA PHE A 79 1.08 -4.97 9.19
C PHE A 79 2.36 -5.81 9.14
N VAL A 80 2.56 -6.72 10.11
CA VAL A 80 3.71 -7.63 10.11
C VAL A 80 3.69 -8.55 8.88
N GLY A 81 2.53 -9.07 8.51
CA GLY A 81 2.38 -9.88 7.29
C GLY A 81 2.70 -9.08 6.02
N ALA A 82 2.16 -7.86 5.90
CA ALA A 82 2.38 -7.00 4.74
C ALA A 82 3.87 -6.63 4.60
N PHE A 83 4.50 -6.23 5.70
CA PHE A 83 5.93 -5.91 5.75
C PHE A 83 6.80 -7.13 5.42
N SER A 84 6.52 -8.28 6.03
CA SER A 84 7.35 -9.49 5.88
C SER A 84 7.25 -10.08 4.49
N LEU A 85 6.04 -10.13 3.91
CA LEU A 85 5.82 -10.62 2.56
C LEU A 85 6.47 -9.70 1.52
N THR A 86 6.25 -8.38 1.62
CA THR A 86 6.93 -7.42 0.73
C THR A 86 8.45 -7.51 0.88
N PHE A 87 8.97 -7.61 2.11
CA PHE A 87 10.40 -7.83 2.32
C PHE A 87 10.87 -9.10 1.61
N ALA A 88 10.20 -10.23 1.80
CA ALA A 88 10.56 -11.50 1.15
C ALA A 88 10.52 -11.40 -0.38
N PHE A 89 9.48 -10.80 -0.94
CA PHE A 89 9.34 -10.60 -2.39
C PHE A 89 10.42 -9.68 -2.96
N SER A 90 10.81 -8.64 -2.21
CA SER A 90 11.90 -7.74 -2.61
C SER A 90 13.28 -8.42 -2.66
N GLN A 91 13.43 -9.60 -2.05
CA GLN A 91 14.65 -10.39 -2.09
C GLN A 91 14.65 -11.46 -3.19
N LEU A 92 13.55 -11.62 -3.94
CA LEU A 92 13.51 -12.57 -5.05
C LEU A 92 14.46 -12.13 -6.18
N PRO A 93 15.05 -13.08 -6.92
CA PRO A 93 15.80 -12.75 -8.11
C PRO A 93 14.89 -12.03 -9.12
N LYS A 94 15.47 -11.07 -9.85
CA LYS A 94 14.73 -10.31 -10.85
C LYS A 94 14.08 -11.25 -11.87
N TRP A 95 12.76 -11.23 -11.91
CA TRP A 95 11.92 -11.98 -12.82
C TRP A 95 11.16 -11.03 -13.74
N THR A 96 11.43 -11.12 -15.05
CA THR A 96 10.83 -10.27 -16.07
C THR A 96 10.23 -11.08 -17.20
N ILE A 97 9.08 -10.64 -17.72
CA ILE A 97 8.47 -11.18 -18.95
C ILE A 97 8.45 -10.05 -19.98
N GLY A 98 9.39 -10.08 -20.94
CA GLY A 98 9.64 -8.94 -21.83
C GLY A 98 10.10 -7.71 -21.02
N THR A 99 9.38 -6.59 -21.14
CA THR A 99 9.63 -5.36 -20.39
C THR A 99 8.85 -5.27 -19.06
N LEU A 100 8.06 -6.28 -18.71
CA LEU A 100 7.30 -6.33 -17.46
C LEU A 100 8.18 -6.84 -16.30
N ASP A 101 8.28 -6.08 -15.21
CA ASP A 101 8.98 -6.52 -14.00
C ASP A 101 7.99 -7.18 -13.01
N CYS A 102 7.93 -8.50 -13.06
CA CYS A 102 7.04 -9.28 -12.19
C CYS A 102 7.48 -9.22 -10.72
N THR A 103 8.75 -8.94 -10.46
CA THR A 103 9.29 -8.86 -9.09
C THR A 103 8.79 -7.61 -8.39
N ASP A 104 8.76 -6.49 -9.13
CA ASP A 104 8.18 -5.23 -8.65
C ASP A 104 6.70 -5.41 -8.31
N ILE A 105 5.91 -6.01 -9.21
CA ILE A 105 4.49 -6.31 -8.97
C ILE A 105 4.29 -7.11 -7.68
N LEU A 106 5.06 -8.20 -7.51
CA LEU A 106 4.97 -9.04 -6.31
C LEU A 106 5.37 -8.28 -5.05
N CYS A 107 6.37 -7.40 -5.11
CA CYS A 107 6.76 -6.53 -4.01
C CYS A 107 5.57 -5.73 -3.45
N GLY A 108 4.76 -5.14 -4.36
CA GLY A 108 3.56 -4.38 -4.00
C GLY A 108 2.39 -5.22 -3.45
N TRP A 109 2.46 -6.55 -3.54
CA TRP A 109 1.36 -7.44 -3.15
C TRP A 109 1.42 -7.97 -1.71
N GLY A 110 2.46 -7.64 -0.93
CA GLY A 110 2.50 -7.95 0.49
C GLY A 110 1.23 -7.50 1.26
N PRO A 111 0.77 -6.24 1.11
CA PRO A 111 -0.49 -5.77 1.67
C PRO A 111 -1.71 -6.60 1.26
N LEU A 112 -1.83 -6.95 -0.02
CA LEU A 112 -2.94 -7.76 -0.56
C LEU A 112 -3.01 -9.12 0.14
N PHE A 113 -1.92 -9.89 0.10
CA PHE A 113 -1.91 -11.24 0.67
C PHE A 113 -2.10 -11.24 2.18
N SER A 114 -1.50 -10.25 2.87
CA SER A 114 -1.71 -10.09 4.30
C SER A 114 -3.18 -9.78 4.63
N GLY A 115 -3.81 -8.87 3.89
CA GLY A 115 -5.22 -8.54 4.05
C GLY A 115 -6.14 -9.73 3.81
N LEU A 116 -5.91 -10.52 2.76
CA LEU A 116 -6.66 -11.73 2.47
C LEU A 116 -6.52 -12.78 3.58
N ALA A 117 -5.29 -13.02 4.06
CA ALA A 117 -5.05 -13.93 5.17
C ALA A 117 -5.77 -13.45 6.44
N CYS A 118 -5.69 -12.16 6.75
CA CYS A 118 -6.35 -11.62 7.93
C CYS A 118 -7.89 -11.62 7.81
N TYR A 119 -8.47 -11.47 6.62
CA TYR A 119 -9.90 -11.70 6.42
C TYR A 119 -10.30 -13.13 6.80
N GLN A 120 -9.49 -14.13 6.42
CA GLN A 120 -9.73 -15.52 6.76
C GLN A 120 -9.64 -15.79 8.27
N PHE A 121 -8.64 -15.23 8.95
CA PHE A 121 -8.39 -15.50 10.37
C PHE A 121 -9.29 -14.69 11.31
N PHE A 122 -9.46 -13.40 11.04
CA PHE A 122 -10.14 -12.47 11.97
C PHE A 122 -11.56 -12.14 11.56
N LYS A 123 -11.98 -12.50 10.35
CA LYS A 123 -13.34 -12.27 9.82
C LYS A 123 -13.79 -10.81 9.99
N VAL A 124 -12.87 -9.87 9.75
CA VAL A 124 -13.14 -8.42 9.85
C VAL A 124 -14.32 -8.09 8.92
N PRO A 125 -15.39 -7.46 9.42
CA PRO A 125 -16.55 -7.15 8.59
C PRO A 125 -16.22 -6.05 7.57
N ASN A 126 -16.80 -6.16 6.38
CA ASN A 126 -16.73 -5.12 5.36
C ASN A 126 -17.73 -3.99 5.66
N GLN A 127 -17.45 -3.19 6.69
CA GLN A 127 -18.32 -2.14 7.20
C GLN A 127 -18.70 -1.10 6.15
N TYR A 128 -17.79 -0.82 5.22
CA TYR A 128 -18.01 0.18 4.16
C TYR A 128 -18.60 -0.42 2.87
N ALA A 129 -18.95 -1.71 2.86
CA ALA A 129 -19.47 -2.43 1.69
C ALA A 129 -18.58 -2.25 0.43
N ILE A 130 -17.26 -2.24 0.62
CA ILE A 130 -16.28 -2.04 -0.45
C ILE A 130 -16.22 -3.28 -1.33
N SER A 131 -16.26 -3.07 -2.64
CA SER A 131 -16.10 -4.12 -3.66
C SER A 131 -15.10 -3.66 -4.73
N LEU A 132 -14.83 -4.52 -5.70
CA LEU A 132 -13.95 -4.16 -6.82
C LEU A 132 -14.49 -2.96 -7.60
N LYS A 133 -15.75 -3.05 -8.03
CA LYS A 133 -16.43 -2.11 -8.93
C LYS A 133 -17.17 -0.97 -8.22
N GLY A 134 -17.43 -1.13 -6.93
CA GLY A 134 -18.20 -0.20 -6.11
C GLY A 134 -19.67 -0.08 -6.46
N ALA A 135 -20.29 1.00 -5.97
CA ALA A 135 -21.72 1.26 -6.08
C ALA A 135 -22.18 1.52 -7.52
N LYS A 136 -21.28 1.97 -8.40
CA LYS A 136 -21.58 2.30 -9.81
C LYS A 136 -20.56 1.66 -10.76
N PRO A 137 -20.75 0.39 -11.11
CA PRO A 137 -19.79 -0.36 -11.90
C PRO A 137 -19.43 0.29 -13.23
N TYR A 138 -20.43 0.76 -13.99
CA TYR A 138 -20.22 1.35 -15.32
C TYR A 138 -19.34 2.61 -15.26
N LEU A 139 -19.59 3.49 -14.29
CA LEU A 139 -18.79 4.71 -14.09
C LEU A 139 -17.37 4.36 -13.65
N THR A 140 -17.23 3.41 -12.71
CA THR A 140 -15.92 2.90 -12.29
C THR A 140 -15.13 2.37 -13.48
N TRP A 141 -15.73 1.50 -14.30
CA TRP A 141 -15.05 0.92 -15.47
C TRP A 141 -14.71 1.97 -16.53
N GLY A 142 -15.59 2.95 -16.76
CA GLY A 142 -15.30 4.07 -17.66
C GLY A 142 -14.09 4.88 -17.20
N ILE A 143 -14.03 5.24 -15.90
CA ILE A 143 -12.89 5.96 -15.33
C ILE A 143 -11.62 5.12 -15.40
N VAL A 144 -11.69 3.83 -15.08
CA VAL A 144 -10.55 2.92 -15.14
C VAL A 144 -10.03 2.78 -16.57
N GLY A 145 -10.92 2.56 -17.55
CA GLY A 145 -10.54 2.49 -18.96
C GLY A 145 -9.86 3.77 -19.44
N LEU A 146 -10.43 4.93 -19.14
CA LEU A 146 -9.84 6.22 -19.49
C LEU A 146 -8.46 6.42 -18.83
N ALA A 147 -8.31 6.07 -17.55
CA ALA A 147 -7.06 6.17 -16.82
C ALA A 147 -5.96 5.26 -17.40
N LEU A 148 -6.31 4.05 -17.82
CA LEU A 148 -5.36 3.12 -18.45
C LEU A 148 -4.93 3.58 -19.85
N LEU A 149 -5.80 4.27 -20.59
CA LEU A 149 -5.49 4.83 -21.90
C LEU A 149 -4.63 6.10 -21.82
N LEU A 150 -4.70 6.87 -20.74
CA LEU A 150 -4.08 8.19 -20.65
C LEU A 150 -2.56 8.22 -20.92
N PRO A 151 -1.73 7.29 -20.40
CA PRO A 151 -0.30 7.28 -20.74
C PRO A 151 -0.03 7.05 -22.23
N PHE A 152 -0.86 6.27 -22.91
CA PHE A 152 -0.71 6.04 -24.35
C PHE A 152 -1.00 7.29 -25.18
N LEU A 153 -1.89 8.16 -24.69
CA LEU A 153 -2.29 9.41 -25.33
C LEU A 153 -1.32 10.56 -25.05
N THR A 154 -0.69 10.56 -23.87
CA THR A 154 0.12 11.70 -23.39
C THR A 154 1.62 11.48 -23.55
N ILE A 155 2.10 10.22 -23.60
CA ILE A 155 3.51 9.88 -23.74
C ILE A 155 3.80 9.42 -25.17
N ASN A 156 4.57 10.24 -25.89
CA ASN A 156 4.97 9.99 -27.28
C ASN A 156 6.48 9.79 -27.47
N THR A 157 7.27 9.92 -26.40
CA THR A 157 8.73 9.83 -26.43
C THR A 157 9.27 8.42 -26.16
N ILE A 158 8.42 7.49 -25.71
CA ILE A 158 8.79 6.12 -25.34
C ILE A 158 7.97 5.14 -26.19
N SER A 159 8.53 3.96 -26.46
CA SER A 159 7.83 2.90 -27.21
C SER A 159 6.50 2.51 -26.55
N LYS A 160 5.49 2.21 -27.37
CA LYS A 160 4.16 1.80 -26.88
C LYS A 160 4.21 0.49 -26.10
N THR A 161 5.15 -0.41 -26.39
CA THR A 161 5.40 -1.64 -25.62
C THR A 161 5.88 -1.33 -24.20
N THR A 162 6.81 -0.39 -24.04
CA THR A 162 7.28 0.03 -22.72
C THR A 162 6.18 0.72 -21.93
N ILE A 163 5.36 1.56 -22.58
CA ILE A 163 4.18 2.17 -21.96
C ILE A 163 3.23 1.07 -21.48
N LEU A 164 2.91 0.08 -22.32
CA LEU A 164 2.03 -1.03 -21.93
C LEU A 164 2.56 -1.80 -20.71
N SER A 165 3.85 -2.15 -20.69
CA SER A 165 4.44 -2.83 -19.53
C SER A 165 4.40 -1.97 -18.27
N SER A 166 4.68 -0.66 -18.37
CA SER A 166 4.57 0.27 -17.24
C SER A 166 3.13 0.36 -16.74
N VAL A 167 2.17 0.52 -17.65
CA VAL A 167 0.74 0.59 -17.32
C VAL A 167 0.29 -0.66 -16.56
N VAL A 168 0.58 -1.84 -17.11
CA VAL A 168 0.20 -3.11 -16.48
C VAL A 168 0.90 -3.28 -15.12
N SER A 169 2.23 -3.08 -15.06
CA SER A 169 2.99 -3.25 -13.83
C SER A 169 2.47 -2.32 -12.72
N GLN A 170 2.37 -1.03 -13.00
CA GLN A 170 2.01 -0.03 -11.99
C GLN A 170 0.55 -0.14 -11.58
N PHE A 171 -0.37 -0.47 -12.50
CA PHE A 171 -1.77 -0.69 -12.14
C PHE A 171 -1.94 -1.92 -11.22
N VAL A 172 -1.31 -3.03 -11.57
CA VAL A 172 -1.40 -4.28 -10.80
C VAL A 172 -0.69 -4.17 -9.45
N TYR A 173 0.44 -3.45 -9.40
CA TYR A 173 1.14 -3.09 -8.16
C TYR A 173 0.22 -2.26 -7.25
N SER A 174 -0.32 -1.15 -7.76
CA SER A 174 -1.19 -0.26 -7.01
C SER A 174 -2.49 -0.96 -6.57
N PHE A 175 -3.01 -1.90 -7.37
CA PHE A 175 -4.16 -2.70 -6.96
C PHE A 175 -3.87 -3.52 -5.70
N GLY A 176 -2.71 -4.18 -5.65
CA GLY A 176 -2.30 -4.98 -4.49
C GLY A 176 -2.16 -4.13 -3.23
N GLU A 177 -1.53 -2.95 -3.36
CA GLU A 177 -1.44 -1.99 -2.26
C GLU A 177 -2.81 -1.53 -1.80
N GLU A 178 -3.63 -0.98 -2.71
CA GLU A 178 -4.93 -0.40 -2.36
C GLU A 178 -5.88 -1.44 -1.77
N PHE A 179 -5.87 -2.68 -2.27
CA PHE A 179 -6.67 -3.73 -1.68
C PHE A 179 -6.27 -4.00 -0.21
N GLY A 180 -4.98 -4.12 0.09
CA GLY A 180 -4.54 -4.28 1.49
C GLY A 180 -4.91 -3.08 2.36
N TRP A 181 -4.55 -1.88 1.92
CA TRP A 181 -4.68 -0.67 2.73
C TRP A 181 -6.14 -0.18 2.87
N ARG A 182 -6.91 -0.16 1.77
CA ARG A 182 -8.22 0.51 1.70
C ARG A 182 -9.37 -0.48 1.75
N HIS A 183 -9.17 -1.73 1.32
CA HIS A 183 -10.18 -2.77 1.51
C HIS A 183 -10.05 -3.38 2.91
N TYR A 184 -8.92 -4.02 3.23
CA TYR A 184 -8.75 -4.67 4.54
C TYR A 184 -8.51 -3.68 5.69
N LEU A 185 -7.37 -2.94 5.67
CA LEU A 185 -6.94 -2.20 6.87
C LEU A 185 -7.91 -1.07 7.24
N GLN A 186 -8.52 -0.39 6.26
CA GLN A 186 -9.56 0.60 6.51
C GLN A 186 -10.79 0.02 7.22
N ASN A 187 -11.22 -1.20 6.87
CA ASN A 187 -12.29 -1.90 7.60
C ASN A 187 -11.84 -2.33 9.01
N ALA A 188 -10.60 -2.81 9.17
CA ALA A 188 -10.05 -3.20 10.48
C ALA A 188 -9.93 -2.01 11.45
N THR A 189 -9.71 -0.80 10.90
CA THR A 189 -9.58 0.46 11.64
C THR A 189 -10.88 1.27 11.70
N ALA A 190 -11.99 0.72 11.23
CA ALA A 190 -13.26 1.44 11.12
C ALA A 190 -13.85 1.91 12.47
N GLY A 191 -13.43 1.28 13.58
CA GLY A 191 -13.82 1.70 14.93
C GLY A 191 -13.08 2.93 15.46
N LEU A 192 -12.06 3.42 14.76
CA LEU A 192 -11.38 4.68 15.08
C LEU A 192 -12.15 5.86 14.47
N ASN A 193 -11.98 7.04 15.07
CA ASN A 193 -12.42 8.27 14.42
C ASN A 193 -11.67 8.47 13.09
N ALA A 194 -12.23 9.27 12.18
CA ALA A 194 -11.72 9.42 10.82
C ALA A 194 -10.23 9.84 10.80
N TRP A 195 -9.85 10.84 11.61
CA TRP A 195 -8.48 11.33 11.66
C TRP A 195 -7.49 10.27 12.15
N GLY A 196 -7.80 9.62 13.28
CA GLY A 196 -6.97 8.57 13.86
C GLY A 196 -6.82 7.37 12.92
N ARG A 197 -7.89 7.02 12.19
CA ARG A 197 -7.86 5.98 11.16
C ARG A 197 -6.84 6.29 10.06
N TYR A 198 -6.94 7.47 9.43
CA TYR A 198 -6.09 7.79 8.28
C TYR A 198 -4.65 8.11 8.68
N LEU A 199 -4.44 8.70 9.87
CA LEU A 199 -3.10 8.88 10.43
C LEU A 199 -2.42 7.53 10.68
N LEU A 200 -3.16 6.55 11.24
CA LEU A 200 -2.64 5.20 11.45
C LEU A 200 -2.30 4.51 10.12
N ILE A 201 -3.21 4.55 9.14
CA ILE A 201 -2.97 3.94 7.82
C ILE A 201 -1.77 4.61 7.13
N GLY A 202 -1.69 5.94 7.12
CA GLY A 202 -0.57 6.66 6.53
C GLY A 202 0.77 6.35 7.19
N SER A 203 0.79 6.23 8.52
CA SER A 203 1.98 5.85 9.29
C SER A 203 2.44 4.42 8.98
N LEU A 204 1.52 3.46 8.98
CA LEU A 204 1.84 2.06 8.64
C LEU A 204 2.28 1.94 7.18
N TRP A 205 1.67 2.70 6.28
CA TRP A 205 2.06 2.73 4.88
C TRP A 205 3.46 3.31 4.70
N PHE A 206 3.83 4.39 5.41
CA PHE A 206 5.21 4.90 5.42
C PHE A 206 6.19 3.84 5.92
N LEU A 207 5.91 3.23 7.08
CA LEU A 207 6.77 2.22 7.68
C LEU A 207 6.95 0.98 6.79
N TRP A 208 5.90 0.60 6.05
CA TRP A 208 5.97 -0.51 5.10
C TRP A 208 7.04 -0.30 4.00
N HIS A 209 7.32 0.94 3.58
CA HIS A 209 8.35 1.20 2.56
C HIS A 209 9.76 0.74 3.00
N TYR A 210 10.06 0.73 4.31
CA TYR A 210 11.33 0.20 4.83
C TYR A 210 11.52 -1.31 4.57
N SER A 211 10.48 -2.03 4.16
CA SER A 211 10.60 -3.44 3.78
C SER A 211 11.31 -3.65 2.45
N PHE A 212 11.40 -2.66 1.57
CA PHE A 212 12.06 -2.81 0.27
C PHE A 212 12.98 -1.65 -0.13
N THR A 213 12.86 -0.48 0.49
CA THR A 213 13.78 0.64 0.30
C THR A 213 14.52 1.02 1.59
N LYS A 214 15.79 1.41 1.45
CA LYS A 214 16.65 1.85 2.57
C LYS A 214 16.36 3.30 2.98
N ASP A 215 15.89 4.12 2.05
CA ASP A 215 15.54 5.52 2.27
C ASP A 215 14.15 5.80 1.65
N PRO A 216 13.06 5.55 2.39
CA PRO A 216 11.72 5.87 1.95
C PRO A 216 11.50 7.35 1.67
N VAL A 217 12.15 8.24 2.42
CA VAL A 217 11.99 9.69 2.25
C VAL A 217 12.51 10.09 0.88
N GLN A 218 13.74 9.70 0.54
CA GLN A 218 14.31 9.98 -0.78
C GLN A 218 13.51 9.32 -1.91
N ALA A 219 13.06 8.08 -1.73
CA ALA A 219 12.26 7.39 -2.73
C ALA A 219 10.94 8.12 -3.06
N MET A 220 10.34 8.79 -2.07
CA MET A 220 9.08 9.51 -2.23
C MET A 220 9.24 10.95 -2.72
N THR A 221 10.27 11.65 -2.25
CA THR A 221 10.45 13.08 -2.54
C THR A 221 11.42 13.32 -3.69
N GLY A 222 12.19 12.31 -4.10
CA GLY A 222 13.32 12.44 -5.02
C GLY A 222 14.53 13.15 -4.41
N GLN A 223 14.49 13.52 -3.14
CA GLN A 223 15.50 14.33 -2.47
C GLN A 223 15.90 13.73 -1.12
N SER A 224 17.18 13.79 -0.79
CA SER A 224 17.66 13.42 0.54
C SER A 224 17.32 14.53 1.53
N ILE A 225 16.24 14.35 2.30
CA ILE A 225 15.80 15.29 3.34
C ILE A 225 16.24 14.73 4.70
N PRO A 226 16.77 15.55 5.62
CA PRO A 226 17.13 15.10 6.97
C PRO A 226 15.96 14.36 7.65
N ALA A 227 16.25 13.20 8.24
CA ALA A 227 15.23 12.29 8.79
C ALA A 227 14.24 12.97 9.75
N LEU A 228 14.72 13.93 10.55
CA LEU A 228 13.91 14.71 11.50
C LEU A 228 12.76 15.46 10.83
N ILE A 229 12.95 15.92 9.59
CA ILE A 229 11.95 16.67 8.81
C ILE A 229 11.26 15.73 7.81
N GLY A 230 12.05 14.89 7.14
CA GLY A 230 11.59 14.00 6.09
C GLY A 230 10.57 12.97 6.57
N ILE A 231 10.80 12.34 7.73
CA ILE A 231 9.88 11.33 8.26
C ILE A 231 8.51 11.93 8.61
N PRO A 232 8.40 13.00 9.44
CA PRO A 232 7.11 13.64 9.72
C PRO A 232 6.41 14.13 8.45
N LEU A 233 7.15 14.71 7.50
CA LEU A 233 6.60 15.18 6.23
C LEU A 233 6.01 14.02 5.41
N SER A 234 6.75 12.92 5.27
CA SER A 234 6.27 11.74 4.54
C SER A 234 5.08 11.08 5.22
N VAL A 235 5.10 10.93 6.55
CA VAL A 235 3.95 10.39 7.32
C VAL A 235 2.73 11.29 7.17
N GLY A 236 2.91 12.61 7.30
CA GLY A 236 1.84 13.60 7.10
C GLY A 236 1.26 13.53 5.68
N GLY A 237 2.11 13.52 4.67
CA GLY A 237 1.71 13.39 3.26
C GLY A 237 0.95 12.09 2.98
N LEU A 238 1.46 10.94 3.42
CA LEU A 238 0.76 9.66 3.27
C LEU A 238 -0.53 9.57 4.09
N SER A 239 -0.64 10.31 5.18
CA SER A 239 -1.87 10.40 5.96
C SER A 239 -2.94 11.22 5.23
N VAL A 240 -2.55 12.32 4.59
CA VAL A 240 -3.43 13.10 3.70
C VAL A 240 -3.88 12.26 2.51
N PHE A 241 -2.97 11.53 1.87
CA PHE A 241 -3.33 10.59 0.82
C PHE A 241 -4.23 9.45 1.34
N SER A 242 -3.96 8.91 2.53
CA SER A 242 -4.83 7.91 3.13
C SER A 242 -6.24 8.45 3.40
N PHE A 243 -6.37 9.72 3.81
CA PHE A 243 -7.66 10.40 3.93
C PHE A 243 -8.37 10.53 2.58
N ILE A 244 -7.70 11.09 1.56
CA ILE A 244 -8.31 11.35 0.24
C ILE A 244 -8.75 10.03 -0.43
N TRP A 245 -7.89 9.01 -0.45
CA TRP A 245 -8.19 7.70 -1.06
C TRP A 245 -9.22 6.94 -0.23
N GLY A 246 -9.11 7.00 1.10
CA GLY A 246 -10.05 6.32 1.99
C GLY A 246 -11.46 6.89 1.91
N ASP A 247 -11.58 8.21 1.82
CA ASP A 247 -12.86 8.89 1.60
C ASP A 247 -13.43 8.60 0.20
N LEU A 248 -12.58 8.59 -0.83
CA LEU A 248 -12.97 8.16 -2.18
C LEU A 248 -13.57 6.75 -2.15
N VAL A 249 -12.94 5.82 -1.44
CA VAL A 249 -13.42 4.44 -1.29
C VAL A 249 -14.73 4.37 -0.53
N ILE A 250 -14.91 5.13 0.54
CA ILE A 250 -16.18 5.14 1.30
C ILE A 250 -17.33 5.64 0.43
N LYS A 251 -17.11 6.73 -0.32
CA LYS A 251 -18.13 7.34 -1.19
C LYS A 251 -18.49 6.44 -2.37
N THR A 252 -17.50 5.84 -3.00
CA THR A 252 -17.69 5.08 -4.25
C THR A 252 -17.90 3.59 -4.02
N ARG A 253 -17.50 3.08 -2.85
CA ARG A 253 -17.40 1.66 -2.50
C ARG A 253 -16.50 0.85 -3.43
N SER A 254 -15.69 1.52 -4.26
CA SER A 254 -14.87 0.92 -5.31
C SER A 254 -13.40 0.93 -4.91
N ILE A 255 -12.73 -0.22 -4.97
CA ILE A 255 -11.27 -0.29 -4.80
C ILE A 255 -10.51 0.05 -6.09
N LEU A 256 -11.17 0.00 -7.25
CA LEU A 256 -10.50 0.31 -8.51
C LEU A 256 -10.25 1.82 -8.67
N LEU A 257 -11.08 2.67 -8.06
CA LEU A 257 -10.90 4.12 -8.09
C LEU A 257 -9.69 4.64 -7.31
N PRO A 258 -9.43 4.25 -6.04
CA PRO A 258 -8.15 4.58 -5.40
C PRO A 258 -6.98 3.91 -6.12
N THR A 259 -7.18 2.73 -6.72
CA THR A 259 -6.12 2.04 -7.51
C THR A 259 -5.66 2.92 -8.66
N VAL A 260 -6.57 3.45 -9.47
CA VAL A 260 -6.17 4.34 -10.59
C VAL A 260 -5.61 5.67 -10.11
N ALA A 261 -6.13 6.23 -9.02
CA ALA A 261 -5.60 7.46 -8.42
C ALA A 261 -4.16 7.27 -7.91
N HIS A 262 -3.83 6.08 -7.41
CA HIS A 262 -2.48 5.72 -6.99
C HIS A 262 -1.56 5.39 -8.18
N TYR A 263 -2.09 4.72 -9.20
CA TYR A 263 -1.35 4.28 -10.38
C TYR A 263 -0.91 5.45 -11.29
N LEU A 264 -1.82 6.38 -11.59
CA LEU A 264 -1.61 7.40 -12.61
C LEU A 264 -0.38 8.30 -12.38
N PRO A 265 -0.07 8.73 -11.14
CA PRO A 265 1.17 9.48 -10.87
C PRO A 265 2.44 8.66 -11.15
N LYS A 266 2.39 7.33 -11.02
CA LYS A 266 3.53 6.43 -11.27
C LYS A 266 3.77 6.21 -12.77
N ALA A 267 2.70 6.10 -13.55
CA ALA A 267 2.80 5.73 -14.97
C ALA A 267 2.77 6.90 -15.97
N GLY A 268 2.24 8.06 -15.58
CA GLY A 268 1.73 9.03 -16.55
C GLY A 268 2.34 10.44 -16.53
N GLY A 269 3.41 10.67 -15.78
CA GLY A 269 4.08 11.97 -15.70
C GLY A 269 3.19 13.10 -15.13
N THR A 270 3.58 14.35 -15.36
CA THR A 270 2.91 15.54 -14.79
C THR A 270 1.48 15.74 -15.29
N VAL A 271 1.21 15.49 -16.58
CA VAL A 271 -0.13 15.61 -17.16
C VAL A 271 -1.10 14.65 -16.50
N SER A 272 -0.67 13.41 -16.26
CA SER A 272 -1.54 12.41 -15.62
C SER A 272 -1.83 12.76 -14.16
N LEU A 273 -0.90 13.38 -13.44
CA LEU A 273 -1.16 13.91 -12.10
C LEU A 273 -2.27 14.97 -12.12
N SER A 274 -2.24 15.91 -13.07
CA SER A 274 -3.32 16.92 -13.22
C SER A 274 -4.67 16.28 -13.51
N VAL A 275 -4.70 15.24 -14.35
CA VAL A 275 -5.93 14.48 -14.64
C VAL A 275 -6.42 13.73 -13.39
N VAL A 276 -5.54 13.13 -12.59
CA VAL A 276 -5.91 12.51 -11.30
C VAL A 276 -6.58 13.53 -10.39
N VAL A 277 -5.96 14.70 -10.22
CA VAL A 277 -6.50 15.76 -9.37
C VAL A 277 -7.88 16.18 -9.86
N ALA A 278 -8.05 16.41 -11.16
CA ALA A 278 -9.33 16.76 -11.76
C ALA A 278 -10.38 15.65 -11.54
N LEU A 279 -10.04 14.38 -11.80
CA LEU A 279 -10.92 13.24 -11.56
C LEU A 279 -11.33 13.13 -10.09
N LEU A 280 -10.39 13.27 -9.17
CA LEU A 280 -10.68 13.25 -7.74
C LEU A 280 -11.64 14.36 -7.36
N VAL A 281 -11.41 15.60 -7.81
CA VAL A 281 -12.32 16.73 -7.56
C VAL A 281 -13.72 16.45 -8.14
N LEU A 282 -13.80 15.99 -9.38
CA LEU A 282 -15.07 15.68 -10.03
C LEU A 282 -15.84 14.57 -9.31
N ILE A 283 -15.15 13.52 -8.86
CA ILE A 283 -15.78 12.47 -8.05
C ILE A 283 -16.22 13.05 -6.70
N GLN A 284 -15.37 13.82 -6.03
CA GLN A 284 -15.66 14.37 -4.71
C GLN A 284 -16.88 15.29 -4.71
N VAL A 285 -17.02 16.14 -5.73
CA VAL A 285 -18.14 17.08 -5.88
C VAL A 285 -19.37 16.42 -6.52
N GLY A 286 -19.15 15.56 -7.52
CA GLY A 286 -20.20 15.06 -8.41
C GLY A 286 -20.81 13.72 -8.02
N TRP A 287 -20.15 12.89 -7.20
CA TRP A 287 -20.61 11.52 -6.97
C TRP A 287 -22.02 11.44 -6.39
N LYS A 288 -22.35 12.35 -5.46
CA LYS A 288 -23.70 12.47 -4.86
C LYS A 288 -24.77 12.92 -5.87
N ARG A 289 -24.43 13.84 -6.78
CA ARG A 289 -25.37 14.31 -7.82
C ARG A 289 -25.68 13.22 -8.83
N LEU A 290 -24.69 12.36 -9.11
CA LEU A 290 -24.90 11.20 -9.96
C LEU A 290 -25.76 10.14 -9.26
N THR A 291 -25.91 10.15 -7.92
CA THR A 291 -26.66 9.11 -7.15
C THR A 291 -28.13 9.47 -6.92
N SER A 292 -28.59 10.68 -7.23
CA SER A 292 -29.96 11.13 -6.89
C SER A 292 -31.06 10.60 -7.81
N THR A 293 -30.79 9.59 -8.64
CA THR A 293 -31.85 8.80 -9.24
C THR A 293 -32.31 7.78 -8.20
N GLU A 294 -33.01 8.25 -7.15
CA GLU A 294 -33.94 7.35 -6.50
C GLU A 294 -34.94 6.91 -7.58
N PRO A 295 -35.22 5.61 -7.72
CA PRO A 295 -36.29 5.18 -8.60
C PRO A 295 -37.55 5.90 -8.13
N THR A 296 -38.17 6.69 -9.01
CA THR A 296 -39.52 7.21 -8.79
C THR A 296 -40.35 6.02 -8.33
N PRO A 297 -40.97 6.05 -7.13
CA PRO A 297 -41.84 4.96 -6.72
C PRO A 297 -42.88 4.80 -7.82
N LEU A 298 -42.95 3.60 -8.40
CA LEU A 298 -44.01 3.25 -9.33
C LEU A 298 -45.32 3.34 -8.52
N LEU A 299 -46.06 4.42 -8.76
CA LEU A 299 -47.43 4.61 -8.30
C LEU A 299 -48.37 3.69 -9.10
#